data_AF-A0A3D8IV14-F1
#
_entry.id   AF-A0A3D8IV14-F1
#
_cell.length_a   1.000
_cell.length_b   1.000
_cell.length_c   1.000
_cell.angle_alpha   90.00
_cell.angle_beta   90.00
_cell.angle_gamma   90.00
#
_symmetry.space_group_name_H-M   'P 1'
#
loop_
_entity.id
_entity.type
_entity.pdbx_description
1 polymer ?
#
loop_
_entity_poly.entity_id
_entity_poly.type
_entity_poly.pdbx_seq_one_letter_code
_entity_poly.pdbx_strand_id
1 'polypeptide(L)'
;VNSHDELGNMAEAINANIEKTQKSLEQDSHAVSQAVQTAKSIEQGDLTARIVENPANPQLRELKNVLNTMLDVLQEKIGSDTNEIARVFNSYTKLDFTTQVHDAKGRVEIVTNTLGDEIKKMLHTSRNFAKELESQSKELENAVNTLSESSNKQASS
;
A
#
# COMPACT_ATOMS: atom_id res chain seq x y z
N VAL A 1 -43.13 3.37 -41.89
CA VAL A 1 -43.07 3.67 -43.33
C VAL A 1 -42.29 2.53 -43.95
N ASN A 2 -42.97 1.53 -44.54
CA ASN A 2 -42.32 0.41 -45.22
C ASN A 2 -42.43 0.66 -46.72
N SER A 3 -41.52 1.47 -47.25
CA SER A 3 -41.25 1.52 -48.68
C SER A 3 -39.97 0.74 -48.94
N HIS A 4 -39.95 -0.14 -49.95
CA HIS A 4 -38.73 -0.90 -50.33
C HIS A 4 -37.93 -0.15 -51.42
N ASP A 5 -38.17 1.16 -51.56
CA ASP A 5 -37.42 2.03 -52.46
C ASP A 5 -36.11 2.49 -51.81
N GLU A 6 -35.29 3.21 -52.59
CA GLU A 6 -34.00 3.72 -52.14
C GLU A 6 -34.13 4.65 -50.93
N LEU A 7 -35.27 5.33 -50.78
CA LEU A 7 -35.56 6.20 -49.63
C LEU A 7 -35.91 5.39 -48.38
N GLY A 8 -36.63 4.27 -48.52
CA GLY A 8 -36.88 3.31 -47.47
C GLY A 8 -35.59 2.66 -46.95
N ASN A 9 -34.71 2.23 -47.86
CA ASN A 9 -33.39 1.70 -47.50
C ASN A 9 -32.53 2.77 -46.79
N MET A 10 -32.60 4.03 -47.22
CA MET A 10 -31.94 5.14 -46.55
C MET A 10 -32.50 5.38 -45.14
N ALA A 11 -33.83 5.32 -44.98
CA ALA A 11 -34.48 5.48 -43.68
C ALA A 11 -34.10 4.37 -42.69
N GLU A 12 -34.03 3.11 -43.15
CA GLU A 12 -33.56 1.98 -42.32
C GLU A 12 -32.09 2.16 -41.90
N ALA A 13 -31.21 2.53 -42.83
CA ALA A 13 -29.80 2.78 -42.53
C ALA A 13 -29.60 3.92 -41.51
N ILE A 14 -30.39 5.00 -41.62
CA ILE A 14 -30.38 6.10 -40.66
C ILE A 14 -30.84 5.62 -39.28
N ASN A 15 -31.95 4.89 -39.20
CA ASN A 15 -32.45 4.37 -37.94
C ASN A 15 -31.44 3.43 -37.25
N ALA A 16 -30.79 2.54 -38.01
CA ALA A 16 -29.74 1.67 -37.50
C ALA A 16 -28.53 2.46 -36.98
N ASN A 17 -28.14 3.54 -37.67
CA ASN A 17 -27.05 4.41 -37.22
C ASN A 17 -27.41 5.20 -35.96
N ILE A 18 -28.66 5.66 -35.82
CA ILE A 18 -29.16 6.32 -34.61
C ILE A 18 -29.08 5.36 -33.43
N GLU A 19 -29.60 4.15 -33.56
CA GLU A 19 -29.59 3.14 -32.49
C GLU A 19 -28.16 2.77 -32.07
N LYS A 20 -27.28 2.54 -33.06
CA LYS A 20 -25.86 2.29 -32.83
C LYS A 20 -25.18 3.45 -32.08
N THR A 21 -25.52 4.69 -32.44
CA THR A 21 -24.96 5.88 -31.81
C THR A 21 -25.43 6.01 -30.37
N GLN A 22 -26.73 5.81 -30.11
CA GLN A 22 -27.28 5.83 -28.75
C GLN A 22 -26.59 4.79 -27.85
N LYS A 23 -26.48 3.54 -28.33
CA LYS A 23 -25.81 2.48 -27.58
C LYS A 23 -24.33 2.78 -27.33
N SER A 24 -23.63 3.35 -28.31
CA SER A 24 -22.22 3.73 -28.16
C SER A 24 -22.05 4.82 -27.10
N LEU A 25 -22.93 5.83 -27.10
CA LEU A 25 -22.91 6.92 -26.11
C LEU A 25 -23.24 6.42 -24.70
N GLU A 26 -24.16 5.46 -24.56
CA GLU A 26 -24.49 4.84 -23.27
C GLU A 26 -23.29 4.04 -22.72
N GLN A 27 -22.62 3.23 -23.55
CA GLN A 27 -21.40 2.52 -23.17
C GLN A 27 -20.27 3.47 -22.74
N ASP A 28 -20.08 4.57 -23.48
CA ASP A 28 -19.09 5.59 -23.15
C ASP A 28 -19.42 6.28 -21.82
N SER A 29 -20.69 6.58 -21.57
CA SER A 29 -21.17 7.18 -20.31
C SER A 29 -20.91 6.28 -19.11
N HIS A 30 -21.18 4.97 -19.24
CA HIS A 30 -20.89 3.99 -18.19
C HIS A 30 -19.40 3.89 -17.89
N ALA A 31 -18.55 3.87 -18.93
CA ALA A 31 -17.10 3.85 -18.75
C ALA A 31 -16.57 5.08 -18.00
N VAL A 32 -17.09 6.27 -18.32
CA VAL A 32 -16.74 7.51 -17.60
C VAL A 32 -17.22 7.45 -16.15
N SER A 33 -18.45 7.02 -15.90
CA SER A 33 -18.98 6.89 -14.54
C SER A 33 -18.15 5.92 -13.69
N GLN A 34 -17.74 4.79 -14.26
CA GLN A 34 -16.88 3.85 -13.57
C GLN A 34 -15.49 4.42 -13.31
N ALA A 35 -14.89 5.13 -14.26
CA ALA A 35 -13.60 5.80 -14.06
C ALA A 35 -13.64 6.76 -12.86
N VAL A 36 -14.72 7.52 -12.70
CA VAL A 36 -14.94 8.38 -11.52
C VAL A 36 -15.04 7.56 -10.23
N GLN A 37 -15.74 6.43 -10.25
CA GLN A 37 -15.85 5.56 -9.07
C GLN A 37 -14.52 4.89 -8.70
N THR A 38 -13.74 4.47 -9.69
CA THR A 38 -12.38 3.95 -9.50
C THR A 38 -11.50 5.02 -8.86
N ALA A 39 -11.53 6.26 -9.37
CA ALA A 39 -10.79 7.38 -8.77
C ALA A 39 -11.15 7.62 -7.30
N LYS A 40 -12.45 7.60 -6.95
CA LYS A 40 -12.90 7.72 -5.56
C LYS A 40 -12.42 6.58 -4.66
N SER A 41 -12.33 5.36 -5.20
CA SER A 41 -11.85 4.19 -4.44
C SER A 41 -10.35 4.34 -4.13
N ILE A 42 -9.59 4.86 -5.09
CA ILE A 42 -8.17 5.21 -4.92
C ILE A 42 -7.99 6.33 -3.90
N GLU A 43 -8.83 7.36 -3.91
CA GLU A 43 -8.83 8.43 -2.89
C GLU A 43 -9.08 7.87 -1.48
N GLN A 44 -9.85 6.79 -1.38
CA GLN A 44 -10.11 6.06 -0.12
C GLN A 44 -9.00 5.07 0.24
N GLY A 45 -7.97 4.94 -0.60
CA GLY A 45 -6.77 4.14 -0.34
C GLY A 45 -6.71 2.78 -1.02
N ASP A 46 -7.75 2.38 -1.76
CA ASP A 46 -7.77 1.13 -2.52
C ASP A 46 -7.09 1.29 -3.88
N LEU A 47 -5.85 0.80 -3.99
CA LEU A 47 -5.08 0.79 -5.23
C LEU A 47 -5.34 -0.46 -6.09
N THR A 48 -6.24 -1.35 -5.68
CA THR A 48 -6.64 -2.54 -6.46
C THR A 48 -7.78 -2.25 -7.45
N ALA A 49 -8.47 -1.11 -7.27
CA ALA A 49 -9.58 -0.71 -8.13
C ALA A 49 -9.15 -0.55 -9.60
N ARG A 50 -9.96 -1.04 -10.55
CA ARG A 50 -9.71 -0.93 -11.99
C ARG A 50 -10.96 -0.55 -12.75
N ILE A 51 -10.78 0.09 -13.89
CA ILE A 51 -11.85 0.36 -14.85
C ILE A 51 -11.99 -0.91 -15.71
N VAL A 52 -13.17 -1.54 -15.68
CA VAL A 52 -13.47 -2.76 -16.43
C VAL A 52 -14.41 -2.52 -17.63
N GLU A 53 -15.22 -1.47 -17.58
CA GLU A 53 -16.13 -1.07 -18.66
C GLU A 53 -15.37 -0.78 -19.95
N ASN A 54 -15.95 -1.14 -21.10
CA ASN A 54 -15.30 -0.99 -22.40
C ASN A 54 -16.04 0.07 -23.23
N PRO A 55 -15.51 1.30 -23.34
CA PRO A 55 -16.13 2.33 -24.15
C PRO A 55 -16.08 2.00 -25.64
N ALA A 56 -17.10 2.44 -26.37
CA ALA A 56 -17.16 2.38 -27.82
C ALA A 56 -16.16 3.37 -28.44
N ASN A 57 -15.98 4.53 -27.81
CA ASN A 57 -15.00 5.53 -28.22
C ASN A 57 -13.55 5.01 -28.05
N PRO A 58 -12.75 4.97 -29.14
CA PRO A 58 -11.36 4.48 -29.07
C PRO A 58 -10.46 5.30 -28.14
N GLN A 59 -10.64 6.62 -28.05
CA GLN A 59 -9.85 7.49 -27.18
C GLN A 59 -10.15 7.24 -25.70
N LEU A 60 -11.43 7.01 -25.34
CA LEU A 60 -11.80 6.61 -23.98
C LEU A 60 -11.23 5.22 -23.62
N ARG A 61 -11.12 4.32 -24.60
CA ARG A 61 -10.51 3.01 -24.39
C ARG A 61 -9.00 3.11 -24.15
N GLU A 62 -8.33 3.94 -24.93
CA GLU A 62 -6.92 4.28 -24.71
C GLU A 62 -6.71 4.86 -23.30
N LEU A 63 -7.55 5.83 -22.91
CA LEU A 63 -7.51 6.43 -21.58
C LEU A 63 -7.71 5.41 -20.46
N LYS A 64 -8.71 4.52 -20.57
CA LYS A 64 -8.90 3.39 -19.65
C LYS A 64 -7.62 2.57 -19.51
N ASN A 65 -6.99 2.18 -20.61
CA ASN A 65 -5.82 1.32 -20.60
C ASN A 65 -4.62 2.01 -19.92
N VAL A 66 -4.40 3.29 -20.24
CA VAL A 66 -3.35 4.11 -19.60
C VAL A 66 -3.61 4.25 -18.10
N LEU A 67 -4.84 4.55 -17.69
CA LEU A 67 -5.20 4.65 -16.26
C LEU A 67 -5.02 3.33 -15.53
N ASN A 68 -5.49 2.21 -16.08
CA ASN A 68 -5.29 0.90 -15.45
C ASN A 68 -3.81 0.53 -15.35
N THR A 69 -3.01 0.83 -16.39
CA THR A 69 -1.55 0.61 -16.35
C THR A 69 -0.89 1.47 -15.26
N MET A 70 -1.30 2.73 -15.12
CA MET A 70 -0.83 3.61 -14.04
C MET A 70 -1.17 3.00 -12.67
N LEU A 71 -2.37 2.45 -12.50
CA LEU A 71 -2.79 1.82 -11.26
C LEU A 71 -2.04 0.51 -10.98
N ASP A 72 -1.73 -0.28 -12.01
CA ASP A 72 -0.89 -1.48 -11.87
C ASP A 72 0.51 -1.10 -11.36
N VAL A 73 1.10 -0.05 -11.92
CA VAL A 73 2.40 0.47 -11.46
C VAL A 73 2.31 0.97 -10.02
N LEU A 74 1.27 1.73 -9.68
CA LEU A 74 1.09 2.22 -8.30
C LEU A 74 0.92 1.06 -7.32
N GLN A 75 0.15 0.03 -7.67
CA GLN A 75 -0.05 -1.13 -6.80
C GLN A 75 1.24 -1.94 -6.61
N GLU A 76 2.05 -2.11 -7.67
CA GLU A 76 3.35 -2.80 -7.59
C GLU A 76 4.36 -2.00 -6.75
N LYS A 77 4.42 -0.67 -6.92
CA LYS A 77 5.41 0.17 -6.23
C LYS A 77 5.00 0.49 -4.79
N ILE A 78 3.74 0.79 -4.56
CA ILE A 78 3.26 1.24 -3.25
C ILE A 78 2.70 0.04 -2.49
N GLY A 79 1.61 -0.53 -2.96
CA GLY A 79 0.85 -1.53 -2.23
C GLY A 79 -0.60 -1.59 -2.67
N SER A 80 -1.37 -2.42 -2.00
CA SER A 80 -2.80 -2.60 -2.29
C SER A 80 -3.70 -1.65 -1.52
N ASP A 81 -3.37 -1.39 -0.25
CA ASP A 81 -4.15 -0.53 0.65
C ASP A 81 -3.24 0.48 1.34
N THR A 82 -3.40 1.76 1.00
CA THR A 82 -2.59 2.83 1.60
C THR A 82 -2.96 3.12 3.06
N ASN A 83 -4.17 2.75 3.51
CA ASN A 83 -4.58 2.92 4.89
C ASN A 83 -3.84 1.95 5.81
N GLU A 84 -3.61 0.71 5.36
CA GLU A 84 -2.84 -0.27 6.12
C GLU A 84 -1.38 0.16 6.27
N ILE A 85 -0.79 0.72 5.21
CA ILE A 85 0.56 1.32 5.29
C ILE A 85 0.56 2.47 6.31
N ALA A 86 -0.43 3.37 6.26
CA ALA A 86 -0.54 4.48 7.20
C ALA A 86 -0.73 4.01 8.65
N ARG A 87 -1.49 2.94 8.89
CA ARG A 87 -1.68 2.34 10.22
C ARG A 87 -0.36 1.85 10.82
N VAL A 88 0.46 1.16 10.02
CA VAL A 88 1.78 0.68 10.46
C VAL A 88 2.73 1.85 10.73
N PHE A 89 2.79 2.84 9.83
CA PHE A 89 3.59 4.05 10.06
C PHE A 89 3.16 4.80 11.32
N ASN A 90 1.86 4.93 11.59
CA ASN A 90 1.36 5.55 12.81
C ASN A 90 1.70 4.78 14.09
N SER A 91 1.96 3.48 13.98
CA SER A 91 2.45 2.67 15.11
C SER A 91 3.94 2.93 15.32
N TYR A 92 4.72 2.98 14.24
CA TYR A 92 6.15 3.27 14.28
C TYR A 92 6.45 4.68 14.81
N THR A 93 5.64 5.70 14.49
CA THR A 93 5.79 7.05 15.07
C THR A 93 5.57 7.09 16.58
N LYS A 94 4.86 6.10 17.14
CA LYS A 94 4.67 5.90 18.59
C LYS A 94 5.70 4.93 19.18
N LEU A 95 6.76 4.59 18.44
CA LEU A 95 7.79 3.61 18.79
C LEU A 95 7.25 2.19 19.00
N ASP A 96 6.06 1.90 18.47
CA ASP A 96 5.50 0.55 18.46
C ASP A 96 5.83 -0.13 17.14
N PHE A 97 6.85 -0.99 17.15
CA PHE A 97 7.31 -1.76 15.99
C PHE A 97 6.70 -3.18 15.92
N THR A 98 5.63 -3.44 16.66
CA THR A 98 4.98 -4.77 16.68
C THR A 98 4.04 -4.98 15.49
N THR A 99 3.56 -3.91 14.86
CA THR A 99 2.68 -3.96 13.70
C THR A 99 3.43 -4.20 12.39
N GLN A 100 2.76 -4.81 11.42
CA GLN A 100 3.26 -5.00 10.06
C GLN A 100 2.10 -4.90 9.06
N VAL A 101 2.44 -4.69 7.79
CA VAL A 101 1.50 -4.80 6.67
C VAL A 101 1.36 -6.27 6.29
N HIS A 102 0.14 -6.81 6.34
CA HIS A 102 -0.12 -8.19 5.95
C HIS A 102 -0.19 -8.33 4.43
N ASP A 103 0.20 -9.50 3.91
CA ASP A 103 0.19 -9.81 2.47
C ASP A 103 0.87 -8.74 1.58
N ALA A 104 1.94 -8.15 2.11
CA ALA A 104 2.72 -7.10 1.46
C ALA A 104 3.24 -7.58 0.08
N LYS A 105 2.75 -6.94 -0.98
CA LYS A 105 3.15 -7.20 -2.37
C LYS A 105 3.80 -5.98 -3.00
N GLY A 106 3.39 -4.79 -2.58
CA GLY A 106 3.97 -3.53 -3.02
C GLY A 106 5.37 -3.33 -2.45
N ARG A 107 6.23 -2.67 -3.22
CA ARG A 107 7.61 -2.39 -2.77
C ARG A 107 7.65 -1.61 -1.46
N VAL A 108 6.78 -0.61 -1.28
CA VAL A 108 6.71 0.18 -0.03
C VAL A 108 6.21 -0.67 1.14
N GLU A 109 5.18 -1.50 0.96
CA GLU A 109 4.71 -2.44 2.01
C GLU A 109 5.84 -3.36 2.49
N ILE A 110 6.56 -3.99 1.56
CA ILE A 110 7.65 -4.94 1.86
C ILE A 110 8.80 -4.24 2.59
N VAL A 111 9.20 -3.05 2.12
CA VAL A 111 10.28 -2.27 2.75
C VAL A 111 9.85 -1.80 4.15
N THR A 112 8.59 -1.44 4.35
CA THR A 112 8.04 -1.04 5.66
C THR A 112 8.18 -2.17 6.69
N ASN A 113 7.82 -3.39 6.32
CA ASN A 113 7.98 -4.56 7.20
C ASN A 113 9.46 -4.86 7.47
N THR A 114 10.29 -4.82 6.43
CA THR A 114 11.74 -5.04 6.55
C THR A 114 12.37 -4.04 7.52
N LEU A 115 12.01 -2.76 7.42
CA LEU A 115 12.53 -1.72 8.32
C LEU A 115 12.06 -1.95 9.76
N GLY A 116 10.80 -2.34 9.96
CA GLY A 116 10.29 -2.73 11.28
C GLY A 116 11.07 -3.87 11.91
N ASP A 117 11.40 -4.89 11.13
CA ASP A 117 12.21 -6.03 11.58
C ASP A 117 13.64 -5.61 11.94
N GLU A 118 14.29 -4.76 11.13
CA GLU A 118 15.62 -4.24 11.46
C GLU A 118 15.62 -3.37 12.71
N ILE A 119 14.59 -2.53 12.92
CA ILE A 119 14.46 -1.75 14.15
C ILE A 119 14.28 -2.68 15.36
N LYS A 120 13.41 -3.70 15.26
CA LYS A 120 13.25 -4.70 16.34
C LYS A 120 14.57 -5.39 16.66
N LYS A 121 15.34 -5.81 15.64
CA LYS A 121 16.68 -6.40 15.85
C LYS A 121 17.61 -5.45 16.58
N MET A 122 17.66 -4.18 16.17
CA MET A 122 18.48 -3.15 16.82
C MET A 122 18.07 -2.95 18.30
N LEU A 123 16.78 -2.93 18.59
CA LEU A 123 16.25 -2.82 19.96
C LEU A 123 16.61 -4.06 20.81
N HIS A 124 16.52 -5.26 20.25
CA HIS A 124 16.97 -6.48 20.92
C HIS A 124 18.47 -6.45 21.23
N THR A 125 19.30 -6.03 20.27
CA THR A 125 20.75 -5.87 20.46
C THR A 125 21.06 -4.85 21.55
N SER A 126 20.41 -3.68 21.53
CA SER A 126 20.57 -2.64 22.56
C SER A 126 20.19 -3.16 23.95
N ARG A 127 19.08 -3.90 24.07
CA ARG A 127 18.68 -4.55 25.32
C ARG A 127 19.73 -5.55 25.80
N ASN A 128 20.33 -6.33 24.91
CA ASN A 128 21.37 -7.29 25.27
C ASN A 128 22.64 -6.59 25.77
N PHE A 129 23.06 -5.48 25.14
CA PHE A 129 24.17 -4.67 25.65
C PHE A 129 23.89 -4.10 27.04
N ALA A 130 22.66 -3.62 27.29
CA ALA A 130 22.29 -3.12 28.62
C ALA A 130 22.37 -4.20 29.70
N LYS A 131 21.93 -5.44 29.39
CA LYS A 131 22.03 -6.58 30.30
C LYS A 131 23.47 -7.02 30.56
N GLU A 132 24.29 -7.05 29.52
CA GLU A 132 25.71 -7.39 29.66
C GLU A 132 26.42 -6.36 30.54
N LEU A 133 26.15 -5.07 30.31
CA LEU A 133 26.71 -3.98 31.12
C LEU A 133 26.25 -4.06 32.59
N GLU A 134 24.97 -4.39 32.83
CA GLU A 134 24.44 -4.62 34.18
C GLU A 134 25.19 -5.76 34.88
N SER A 135 25.40 -6.89 34.19
CA SER A 135 26.15 -8.04 34.70
C SER A 135 27.59 -7.67 35.06
N GLN A 136 28.31 -7.02 34.14
CA GLN A 136 29.70 -6.59 34.36
C GLN A 136 29.83 -5.56 35.50
N SER A 137 28.86 -4.66 35.62
CA SER A 137 28.81 -3.69 36.72
C SER A 137 28.64 -4.40 38.07
N LYS A 138 27.82 -5.47 38.11
CA LYS A 138 27.62 -6.26 39.33
C LYS A 138 28.85 -7.07 39.72
N GLU A 139 29.56 -7.64 38.74
CA GLU A 139 30.84 -8.31 38.97
C GLU A 139 31.89 -7.35 39.52
N LEU A 140 31.99 -6.14 38.94
CA LEU A 140 32.91 -5.11 39.42
C LEU A 140 32.58 -4.66 40.86
N GLU A 141 31.30 -4.43 41.16
CA GLU A 141 30.83 -4.10 42.51
C GLU A 141 31.29 -5.17 43.52
N ASN A 142 31.08 -6.45 43.20
CA ASN A 142 31.51 -7.56 44.05
C ASN A 142 33.03 -7.60 44.25
N ALA A 143 33.81 -7.36 43.18
CA ALA A 143 35.26 -7.31 43.24
C ALA A 143 35.77 -6.15 44.12
N VAL A 144 35.18 -4.96 44.00
CA VAL A 144 35.51 -3.79 44.82
C VAL A 144 35.14 -4.02 46.29
N ASN A 145 33.97 -4.59 46.57
CA ASN A 145 33.57 -4.94 47.93
C ASN A 145 34.54 -5.95 48.56
N THR A 146 34.90 -7.01 47.83
CA THR A 146 35.86 -8.03 48.29
C THR A 146 37.24 -7.42 48.55
N LEU A 147 37.71 -6.54 47.67
CA LEU A 147 38.97 -5.82 47.85
C LEU A 147 38.94 -4.92 49.09
N SER A 148 37.86 -4.16 49.27
CA SER A 148 37.67 -3.27 50.42
C SER A 148 37.67 -4.05 51.74
N GLU A 149 36.93 -5.15 51.82
CA GLU A 149 36.93 -6.05 52.98
C GLU A 149 38.32 -6.61 53.28
N SER A 150 39.05 -7.03 52.24
CA SER A 150 40.41 -7.57 52.37
C SER A 150 41.39 -6.51 52.87
N SER A 151 41.33 -5.29 52.32
CA SER A 151 42.15 -4.16 52.77
C SER A 151 41.86 -3.78 54.22
N ASN A 152 40.58 -3.77 54.62
CA ASN A 152 40.19 -3.43 55.98
C ASN A 152 40.67 -4.49 56.99
N LYS A 153 40.55 -5.78 56.64
CA LYS A 153 41.13 -6.88 57.44
C LYS A 153 42.64 -6.73 57.62
N GLN A 154 43.37 -6.42 56.55
CA GLN A 154 44.82 -6.22 56.61
C GLN A 154 45.23 -5.00 57.44
N ALA A 155 44.48 -3.90 57.38
CA ALA A 155 44.76 -2.71 58.20
C ALA A 155 44.44 -2.90 59.69
N SER A 156 43.53 -3.82 60.02
CA SER A 156 43.15 -4.18 61.39
C SER A 156 43.98 -5.33 62.01
N SER A 157 44.90 -5.94 61.24
CA SER A 157 45.80 -7.02 61.68
C SER A 157 47.19 -6.49 62.02
#